data_AF-A0A537W9K9-F1
#
_entry.id   AF-A0A537W9K9-F1
#
_cell.length_a   1.000
_cell.length_b   1.000
_cell.length_c   1.000
_cell.angle_alpha   90.00
_cell.angle_beta   90.00
_cell.angle_gamma   90.00
#
_symmetry.space_group_name_H-M   'P 1'
#
loop_
_entity.id
_entity.type
_entity.pdbx_description
1 polymer ?
#
loop_
_entity_poly.entity_id
_entity_poly.type
_entity_poly.pdbx_seq_one_letter_code
_entity_poly.pdbx_strand_id
1 'polypeptide(L)'
;MARRVVLGTLASAAVCAGLTSAASAASPIRLYLSEGAAFSVLGHSCGGIQQQVYATGFATNGYPTGNVYMQTRCGGSGRGGGYKTTTYTATASVVWTWFGETRSYGPLTGALEAVSAEDSHGDRVYNVGTAAYLETGTPPLEPPAAPGGVTANVGLWEEGLSEFLRMTVGWAAAPETAALIKSSTVTAAPVNSSAPVLTTTVGPYFSTAFLQPVQPSTTYNVTVTNTDSEGTSEPSAPIEITSPNSDGEATKEHQNYATCSLNHGTIKLTPGLTETPQVQTITVSGELSGCSGPVVPELGKYVDHLTTTEEVTCSALSSASVEPTTTSTGFKVKWLPLEEGTSKGTLTVPLSEAALTGISGTLTGGPFDTSTPIKAALIVESFKGASMCGQPQGKLQIVKPVKAGTFSTSEVEFR
;
A
#
# COMPACT_ATOMS: atom_id res chain seq x y z
N MET A 1 -74.09 11.24 49.37
CA MET A 1 -74.54 12.52 48.79
C MET A 1 -73.37 13.48 48.81
N ALA A 2 -73.21 14.23 47.72
CA ALA A 2 -72.11 15.13 47.44
C ALA A 2 -72.01 16.31 48.43
N ARG A 3 -70.78 16.78 48.73
CA ARG A 3 -70.25 18.07 48.27
C ARG A 3 -69.01 18.55 49.06
N ARG A 4 -68.06 19.07 48.28
CA ARG A 4 -67.26 20.31 48.47
C ARG A 4 -65.94 20.26 49.28
N VAL A 5 -64.88 20.19 48.48
CA VAL A 5 -63.64 21.02 48.45
C VAL A 5 -63.71 22.36 49.22
N VAL A 6 -62.67 22.68 50.01
CA VAL A 6 -61.79 23.89 50.00
C VAL A 6 -60.55 23.57 50.88
N LEU A 7 -59.37 23.32 50.29
CA LEU A 7 -58.17 24.18 50.26
C LEU A 7 -57.67 24.73 51.60
N GLY A 8 -56.47 24.27 52.00
CA GLY A 8 -55.63 24.86 53.05
C GLY A 8 -54.16 24.54 52.78
N THR A 9 -53.47 25.51 52.21
CA THR A 9 -52.03 25.55 51.89
C THR A 9 -51.15 25.43 53.13
N LEU A 10 -50.17 24.52 53.11
CA LEU A 10 -48.98 24.60 53.95
C LEU A 10 -47.74 24.27 53.12
N ALA A 11 -46.88 25.29 53.03
CA ALA A 11 -45.59 25.29 52.35
C ALA A 11 -44.64 24.24 52.93
N SER A 12 -43.98 23.48 52.07
CA SER A 12 -42.82 22.67 52.44
C SER A 12 -41.67 23.09 51.53
N ALA A 13 -40.64 23.64 52.19
CA ALA A 13 -39.44 24.19 51.58
C ALA A 13 -38.72 23.16 50.72
N ALA A 14 -38.59 23.44 49.42
CA ALA A 14 -37.63 22.77 48.57
C ALA A 14 -36.24 23.27 48.96
N VAL A 15 -35.50 22.45 49.70
CA VAL A 15 -34.05 22.59 49.85
C VAL A 15 -33.46 22.28 48.48
N CYS A 16 -33.26 23.32 47.67
CA CYS A 16 -32.32 23.28 46.55
C CYS A 16 -30.92 23.13 47.15
N ALA A 17 -30.51 21.89 47.39
CA ALA A 17 -29.10 21.57 47.50
C ALA A 17 -28.47 21.85 46.13
N GLY A 18 -27.99 23.08 45.97
CA GLY A 18 -27.10 23.44 44.88
C GLY A 18 -25.91 22.50 44.95
N LEU A 19 -25.85 21.55 44.02
CA LEU A 19 -24.61 20.92 43.61
C LEU A 19 -23.78 22.03 42.96
N THR A 20 -23.10 22.83 43.78
CA THR A 20 -21.93 23.56 43.32
C THR A 20 -20.93 22.48 42.95
N SER A 21 -20.84 22.15 41.67
CA SER A 21 -19.66 21.50 41.12
C SER A 21 -18.47 22.31 41.62
N ALA A 22 -17.67 21.73 42.51
CA ALA A 22 -16.39 22.29 42.85
C ALA A 22 -15.59 22.32 41.55
N ALA A 23 -15.48 23.51 40.94
CA ALA A 23 -14.56 23.73 39.86
C ALA A 23 -13.18 23.41 40.43
N SER A 24 -12.58 22.32 39.97
CA SER A 24 -11.18 22.05 40.20
C SER A 24 -10.42 23.21 39.57
N ALA A 25 -9.97 24.16 40.39
CA ALA A 25 -9.12 25.24 39.94
C ALA A 25 -7.87 24.60 39.32
N ALA A 26 -7.74 24.71 37.99
CA ALA A 26 -6.55 24.27 37.30
C ALA A 26 -5.35 25.03 37.88
N SER A 27 -4.22 24.34 38.08
CA SER A 27 -3.01 24.99 38.55
C SER A 27 -2.57 26.05 37.54
N PRO A 28 -2.29 27.29 37.95
CA PRO A 28 -1.91 28.35 37.03
C PRO A 28 -0.63 28.00 36.27
N ILE A 29 -0.69 28.07 34.95
CA ILE A 29 0.43 27.84 34.03
C ILE A 29 1.19 29.14 33.87
N ARG A 30 2.50 29.14 34.17
CA ARG A 30 3.33 30.31 33.90
C ARG A 30 3.66 30.39 32.42
N LEU A 31 3.40 31.54 31.81
CA LEU A 31 3.60 31.78 30.39
C LEU A 31 5.03 32.26 30.09
N TYR A 32 5.59 31.80 28.98
CA TYR A 32 6.91 32.19 28.50
C TYR A 32 6.96 32.19 26.97
N LEU A 33 7.88 32.97 26.40
CA LEU A 33 8.29 32.77 25.02
C LEU A 33 9.30 31.61 24.97
N SER A 34 9.12 30.68 24.04
CA SER A 34 10.03 29.55 23.88
C SER A 34 11.47 30.04 23.63
N GLU A 35 12.48 29.31 24.10
CA GLU A 35 13.87 29.78 24.00
C GLU A 35 14.31 30.02 22.55
N GLY A 36 13.86 29.17 21.62
CA GLY A 36 14.13 29.34 20.19
C GLY A 36 13.50 30.60 19.62
N ALA A 37 12.25 30.90 19.98
CA ALA A 37 11.58 32.13 19.57
C ALA A 37 12.23 33.37 20.19
N ALA A 38 12.57 33.30 21.48
CA ALA A 38 13.25 34.38 22.19
C ALA A 38 14.61 34.69 21.56
N PHE A 39 15.39 33.66 21.23
CA PHE A 39 16.66 33.83 20.51
C PHE A 39 16.45 34.37 19.09
N SER A 40 15.45 33.89 18.36
CA SER A 40 15.12 34.37 17.02
C SER A 40 14.79 35.87 16.98
N VAL A 41 14.16 36.40 18.03
CA VAL A 41 13.85 37.84 18.12
C VAL A 41 15.03 38.65 18.66
N LEU A 42 15.70 38.16 19.71
CA LEU A 42 16.78 38.90 20.39
C LEU A 42 18.10 38.88 19.62
N GLY A 43 18.37 37.82 18.85
CA GLY A 43 19.59 37.60 18.07
C GLY A 43 20.84 37.22 18.89
N HIS A 44 20.73 37.17 20.22
CA HIS A 44 21.86 36.95 21.13
C HIS A 44 21.45 36.09 22.33
N SER A 45 22.34 35.23 22.81
CA SER A 45 22.22 34.51 24.10
C SER A 45 23.60 34.37 24.74
N CYS A 46 23.81 35.02 25.88
CA CYS A 46 25.12 35.13 26.54
C CYS A 46 24.99 34.70 28.00
N GLY A 47 24.75 33.39 28.21
CA GLY A 47 24.41 32.84 29.52
C GLY A 47 22.90 32.77 29.79
N GLY A 48 22.08 32.83 28.74
CA GLY A 48 20.62 32.72 28.81
C GLY A 48 19.89 34.03 28.53
N ILE A 49 18.62 33.91 28.13
CA ILE A 49 17.74 35.05 27.87
C ILE A 49 16.82 35.23 29.08
N GLN A 50 16.89 36.41 29.70
CA GLN A 50 15.97 36.79 30.77
C GLN A 50 14.68 37.30 30.14
N GLN A 51 13.53 36.81 30.62
CA GLN A 51 12.22 37.18 30.11
C GLN A 51 11.36 37.84 31.20
N GLN A 52 10.77 38.98 30.87
CA GLN A 52 9.66 39.57 31.58
C GLN A 52 8.41 39.43 30.71
N VAL A 53 7.41 38.74 31.22
CA VAL A 53 6.24 38.32 30.45
C VAL A 53 5.01 39.01 31.00
N TYR A 54 4.24 39.62 30.11
CA TYR A 54 3.03 40.34 30.44
C TYR A 54 1.88 39.82 29.57
N ALA A 55 0.85 39.25 30.19
CA ALA A 55 -0.40 38.95 29.51
C ALA A 55 -1.10 40.25 29.10
N THR A 56 -1.71 40.25 27.93
CA THR A 56 -2.48 41.37 27.38
C THR A 56 -3.94 41.03 27.10
N GLY A 57 -4.32 39.75 27.21
CA GLY A 57 -5.70 39.30 27.09
C GLY A 57 -5.83 38.03 26.27
N PHE A 58 -6.86 37.98 25.44
CA PHE A 58 -7.12 36.89 24.51
C PHE A 58 -7.25 37.45 23.09
N ALA A 59 -6.72 36.72 22.11
CA ALA A 59 -6.89 37.03 20.70
C ALA A 59 -8.32 36.76 20.24
N THR A 60 -8.68 37.22 19.03
CA THR A 60 -10.01 37.01 18.45
C THR A 60 -10.37 35.52 18.30
N ASN A 61 -9.37 34.66 18.14
CA ASN A 61 -9.53 33.20 18.09
C ASN A 61 -9.50 32.54 19.49
N GLY A 62 -9.56 33.33 20.56
CA GLY A 62 -9.65 32.85 21.94
C GLY A 62 -8.32 32.62 22.65
N TYR A 63 -7.21 32.48 21.93
CA TYR A 63 -5.93 32.12 22.56
C TYR A 63 -5.34 33.23 23.44
N PRO A 64 -4.65 32.88 24.54
CA PRO A 64 -3.92 33.84 25.38
C PRO A 64 -2.90 34.66 24.58
N THR A 65 -2.88 35.97 24.80
CA THR A 65 -1.94 36.91 24.19
C THR A 65 -1.11 37.65 25.23
N GLY A 66 0.09 38.06 24.82
CA GLY A 66 0.95 38.85 25.67
C GLY A 66 2.13 39.50 24.96
N ASN A 67 2.90 40.21 25.77
CA ASN A 67 4.13 40.87 25.40
C ASN A 67 5.28 40.31 26.24
N VAL A 68 6.44 40.11 25.60
CA VAL A 68 7.64 39.61 26.27
C VAL A 68 8.79 40.57 26.06
N TYR A 69 9.28 41.14 27.15
CA TYR A 69 10.55 41.87 27.16
C TYR A 69 11.68 40.89 27.45
N MET A 70 12.70 40.92 26.60
CA MET A 70 13.82 39.99 26.64
C MET A 70 15.12 40.76 26.81
N GLN A 71 16.05 40.21 27.60
CA GLN A 71 17.37 40.77 27.78
C GLN A 71 18.44 39.68 27.93
N THR A 72 19.61 39.93 27.35
CA THR A 72 20.85 39.18 27.64
C THR A 72 22.03 40.14 27.81
N ARG A 73 23.05 39.73 28.57
CA ARG A 73 24.26 40.53 28.82
C ARG A 73 25.49 39.75 28.38
N CYS A 74 26.23 40.30 27.42
CA CYS A 74 27.43 39.67 26.88
C CYS A 74 28.67 40.43 27.36
N GLY A 75 29.61 39.73 28.00
CA GLY A 75 30.92 40.28 28.37
C GLY A 75 31.95 40.06 27.26
N GLY A 76 32.85 41.04 27.04
CA GLY A 76 33.98 40.88 26.11
C GLY A 76 35.09 40.01 26.69
N SER A 77 35.45 38.90 26.02
CA SER A 77 36.46 37.93 26.49
C SER A 77 37.84 38.15 25.86
N GLY A 78 38.47 39.32 26.05
CA GLY A 78 39.81 39.61 25.54
C GLY A 78 40.84 39.90 26.65
N ARG A 79 42.01 39.25 26.62
CA ARG A 79 43.17 39.62 27.47
C ARG A 79 43.64 41.03 27.11
N GLY A 80 43.21 42.02 27.89
CA GLY A 80 43.60 43.43 27.78
C GLY A 80 42.48 44.41 27.40
N GLY A 81 41.27 43.95 27.09
CA GLY A 81 40.13 44.82 26.73
C GLY A 81 39.12 44.93 27.86
N GLY A 82 38.87 46.15 28.34
CA GLY A 82 38.15 46.44 29.59
C GLY A 82 36.75 45.85 29.75
N TYR A 83 36.29 45.85 31.01
CA TYR A 83 35.01 45.42 31.60
C TYR A 83 33.72 45.95 30.93
N LYS A 84 33.62 45.94 29.59
CA LYS A 84 32.44 46.39 28.86
C LYS A 84 31.50 45.22 28.66
N THR A 85 30.36 45.29 29.34
CA THR A 85 29.23 44.40 29.14
C THR A 85 28.27 45.07 28.17
N THR A 86 27.93 44.41 27.08
CA THR A 86 26.88 44.87 26.17
C THR A 86 25.58 44.21 26.57
N THR A 87 24.55 45.03 26.77
CA THR A 87 23.20 44.56 27.08
C THR A 87 22.38 44.60 25.79
N TYR A 88 21.84 43.46 25.41
CA TYR A 88 20.94 43.33 24.26
C TYR A 88 19.52 43.19 24.79
N THR A 89 18.59 43.90 24.17
CA THR A 89 17.18 43.90 24.58
C THR A 89 16.28 43.84 23.35
N ALA A 90 15.18 43.12 23.46
CA ALA A 90 14.13 43.10 22.44
C ALA A 90 12.76 42.93 23.09
N THR A 91 11.71 43.24 22.34
CA THR A 91 10.33 42.98 22.75
C THR A 91 9.59 42.23 21.65
N ALA A 92 8.74 41.28 22.04
CA ALA A 92 7.93 40.50 21.14
C ALA A 92 6.47 40.50 21.60
N SER A 93 5.54 40.45 20.65
CA SER A 93 4.19 39.98 20.89
C SER A 93 4.17 38.45 20.76
N VAL A 94 3.31 37.79 21.52
CA VAL A 94 3.20 36.33 21.55
C VAL A 94 1.75 35.90 21.73
N VAL A 95 1.42 34.80 21.07
CA VAL A 95 0.20 34.02 21.27
C VAL A 95 0.60 32.67 21.85
N TRP A 96 -0.05 32.24 22.92
CA TRP A 96 0.19 30.93 23.54
C TRP A 96 -0.93 29.94 23.23
N THR A 97 -0.62 28.65 23.35
CA THR A 97 -1.63 27.59 23.42
C THR A 97 -2.30 27.58 24.80
N TRP A 98 -3.36 26.80 24.94
CA TRP A 98 -4.02 26.59 26.25
C TRP A 98 -3.15 25.86 27.28
N PHE A 99 -1.98 25.37 26.86
CA PHE A 99 -0.98 24.71 27.69
C PHE A 99 0.27 25.59 27.92
N GLY A 100 0.23 26.85 27.49
CA GLY A 100 1.31 27.82 27.68
C GLY A 100 2.49 27.67 26.72
N GLU A 101 2.36 26.84 25.67
CA GLU A 101 3.37 26.70 24.62
C GLU A 101 3.30 27.90 23.66
N THR A 102 4.43 28.32 23.09
CA THR A 102 4.44 29.44 22.13
C THR A 102 3.84 29.00 20.81
N ARG A 103 2.65 29.53 20.45
CA ARG A 103 1.96 29.24 19.19
C ARG A 103 2.46 30.13 18.05
N SER A 104 2.56 31.43 18.30
CA SER A 104 3.12 32.38 17.35
C SER A 104 3.73 33.58 18.06
N TYR A 105 4.62 34.28 17.38
CA TYR A 105 5.28 35.47 17.91
C TYR A 105 5.65 36.43 16.80
N GLY A 106 5.83 37.70 17.15
CA GLY A 106 6.21 38.74 16.21
C GLY A 106 6.85 39.93 16.90
N PRO A 107 7.35 40.90 16.12
CA PRO A 107 7.82 42.16 16.69
C PRO A 107 6.66 42.87 17.41
N LEU A 108 6.93 43.40 18.60
CA LEU A 108 5.96 44.24 19.29
C LEU A 108 5.85 45.60 18.59
N THR A 109 4.64 46.00 18.25
CA THR A 109 4.32 47.36 17.80
C THR A 109 3.63 48.12 18.95
N GLY A 110 4.22 49.22 19.41
CA GLY A 110 3.66 50.02 20.50
C GLY A 110 4.35 49.80 21.86
N ALA A 111 3.62 50.08 22.94
CA ALA A 111 4.15 50.02 24.30
C ALA A 111 3.96 48.64 24.94
N LEU A 112 4.77 48.33 25.95
CA LEU A 112 4.54 47.17 26.79
C LEU A 112 3.29 47.41 27.64
N GLU A 113 2.30 46.54 27.45
CA GLU A 113 1.07 46.52 28.22
C GLU A 113 0.97 45.25 29.05
N ALA A 114 0.33 45.37 30.21
CA ALA A 114 0.01 44.27 31.12
C ALA A 114 -1.45 44.39 31.52
N VAL A 115 -2.30 43.53 30.97
CA VAL A 115 -3.75 43.53 31.16
C VAL A 115 -4.16 42.12 31.55
N SER A 116 -4.91 42.00 32.65
CA SER A 116 -5.53 40.73 33.03
C SER A 116 -6.91 40.66 32.38
N ALA A 117 -7.31 39.48 31.92
CA ALA A 117 -8.59 39.26 31.26
C ALA A 117 -9.19 37.91 31.65
N GLU A 118 -10.51 37.80 31.52
CA GLU A 118 -11.27 36.57 31.69
C GLU A 118 -12.23 36.44 30.50
N ASP A 119 -12.33 35.24 29.93
CA ASP A 119 -13.16 34.96 28.78
C ASP A 119 -14.51 34.32 29.18
N SER A 120 -15.35 33.98 28.19
CA SER A 120 -16.65 33.35 28.46
C SER A 120 -16.57 31.89 28.92
N HIS A 121 -15.42 31.25 28.81
CA HIS A 121 -15.16 29.87 29.23
C HIS A 121 -14.57 29.79 30.63
N GLY A 122 -14.41 30.94 31.31
CA GLY A 122 -13.79 31.05 32.63
C GLY A 122 -12.27 30.93 32.59
N ASP A 123 -11.65 31.06 31.41
CA ASP A 123 -10.20 31.10 31.26
C ASP A 123 -9.70 32.49 31.66
N ARG A 124 -8.60 32.54 32.40
CA ARG A 124 -8.05 33.78 32.98
C ARG A 124 -6.59 33.92 32.64
N VAL A 125 -6.23 35.08 32.10
CA VAL A 125 -4.83 35.50 31.99
C VAL A 125 -4.59 36.65 32.94
N TYR A 126 -3.50 36.60 33.71
CA TYR A 126 -3.19 37.64 34.69
C TYR A 126 -1.68 37.80 34.91
N ASN A 127 -1.32 38.92 35.52
CA ASN A 127 0.06 39.34 35.72
C ASN A 127 0.40 39.42 37.22
N VAL A 128 1.55 38.88 37.61
CA VAL A 128 2.13 39.03 38.95
C VAL A 128 3.57 39.53 38.80
N GLY A 129 3.78 40.81 39.07
CA GLY A 129 5.07 41.46 38.82
C GLY A 129 5.42 41.43 37.33
N THR A 130 6.54 40.80 36.98
CA THR A 130 7.02 40.67 35.59
C THR A 130 6.78 39.27 35.00
N ALA A 131 5.77 38.56 35.52
CA ALA A 131 5.38 37.23 35.06
C ALA A 131 3.88 37.18 34.76
N ALA A 132 3.53 36.47 33.70
CA ALA A 132 2.16 36.21 33.29
C ALA A 132 1.77 34.76 33.55
N TYR A 133 0.50 34.54 33.85
CA TYR A 133 -0.08 33.25 34.18
C TYR A 133 -1.39 33.04 33.44
N LEU A 134 -1.66 31.78 33.11
CA LEU A 134 -2.90 31.28 32.52
C LEU A 134 -3.56 30.29 33.50
N GLU A 135 -4.80 30.54 33.87
CA GLU A 135 -5.68 29.58 34.53
C GLU A 135 -6.74 29.16 33.53
N THR A 136 -6.86 27.85 33.27
CA THR A 136 -7.84 27.31 32.34
C THR A 136 -9.09 26.81 33.07
N GLY A 137 -10.25 27.17 32.54
CA GLY A 137 -11.56 26.62 32.90
C GLY A 137 -11.90 25.47 31.97
N THR A 138 -12.73 25.75 30.96
CA THR A 138 -13.05 24.82 29.86
C THR A 138 -12.56 25.38 28.53
N PRO A 139 -11.24 25.43 28.30
CA PRO A 139 -10.69 26.11 27.15
C PRO A 139 -11.18 25.48 25.83
N PRO A 140 -11.45 26.28 24.80
CA PRO A 140 -11.79 25.78 23.48
C PRO A 140 -10.52 25.21 22.80
N LEU A 141 -10.22 23.95 23.07
CA LEU A 141 -9.10 23.23 22.46
C LEU A 141 -9.35 23.04 20.96
N GLU A 142 -8.33 23.33 20.16
CA GLU A 142 -8.35 23.17 18.71
C GLU A 142 -7.17 22.27 18.31
N PRO A 143 -7.42 20.99 17.97
CA PRO A 143 -6.37 20.12 17.45
C PRO A 143 -5.70 20.71 16.19
N PRO A 144 -4.49 20.26 15.86
CA PRO A 144 -3.79 20.77 14.70
C PRO A 144 -4.57 20.45 13.42
N ALA A 145 -4.41 21.29 12.39
CA ALA A 145 -5.00 21.01 11.09
C ALA A 145 -4.42 19.72 10.47
N ALA A 146 -5.23 19.04 9.65
CA ALA A 146 -4.83 17.82 8.98
C ALA A 146 -3.56 18.04 8.13
N PRO A 147 -2.57 17.12 8.18
CA PRO A 147 -1.37 17.23 7.36
C PRO A 147 -1.69 17.16 5.87
N GLY A 148 -0.91 17.90 5.08
CA GLY A 148 -1.02 17.97 3.63
C GLY A 148 0.18 17.37 2.92
N GLY A 149 0.13 17.33 1.58
CA GLY A 149 1.26 16.91 0.75
C GLY A 149 1.74 15.49 1.01
N VAL A 150 0.83 14.57 1.36
CA VAL A 150 1.18 13.18 1.63
C VAL A 150 1.67 12.51 0.36
N THR A 151 2.80 11.82 0.47
CA THR A 151 3.43 11.03 -0.59
C THR A 151 3.80 9.67 -0.04
N ALA A 152 3.73 8.64 -0.87
CA ALA A 152 4.15 7.30 -0.51
C ALA A 152 4.96 6.68 -1.64
N ASN A 153 5.94 5.86 -1.28
CA ASN A 153 6.69 5.00 -2.19
C ASN A 153 6.92 3.64 -1.51
N VAL A 154 6.85 2.55 -2.26
CA VAL A 154 7.18 1.21 -1.77
C VAL A 154 8.37 0.70 -2.57
N GLY A 155 9.35 0.14 -1.88
CA GLY A 155 10.52 -0.48 -2.52
C GLY A 155 11.06 -1.65 -1.71
N LEU A 156 11.91 -2.45 -2.35
CA LEU A 156 12.63 -3.54 -1.71
C LEU A 156 13.68 -2.96 -0.75
N TRP A 157 13.79 -3.55 0.42
CA TRP A 157 14.78 -3.19 1.43
C TRP A 157 15.46 -4.43 1.97
N GLU A 158 16.76 -4.32 2.16
CA GLU A 158 17.62 -5.39 2.67
C GLU A 158 18.03 -5.08 4.11
N GLU A 159 17.79 -6.02 5.02
CA GLU A 159 18.31 -5.98 6.39
C GLU A 159 19.03 -7.30 6.69
N GLY A 160 20.36 -7.26 6.61
CA GLY A 160 21.20 -8.44 6.76
C GLY A 160 21.02 -9.42 5.59
N LEU A 161 20.43 -10.59 5.86
CA LEU A 161 20.10 -11.62 4.85
C LEU A 161 18.61 -11.65 4.51
N SER A 162 17.81 -10.72 5.03
CA SER A 162 16.37 -10.65 4.81
C SER A 162 16.03 -9.51 3.87
N GLU A 163 15.22 -9.81 2.86
CA GLU A 163 14.64 -8.84 1.94
C GLU A 163 13.15 -8.72 2.21
N PHE A 164 12.65 -7.48 2.25
CA PHE A 164 11.22 -7.23 2.43
C PHE A 164 10.82 -5.90 1.80
N LEU A 165 9.53 -5.73 1.50
CA LEU A 165 9.00 -4.47 1.02
C LEU A 165 8.79 -3.48 2.17
N ARG A 166 9.25 -2.25 1.97
CA ARG A 166 9.06 -1.13 2.89
C ARG A 166 8.36 0.03 2.20
N MET A 167 7.34 0.57 2.86
CA MET A 167 6.68 1.80 2.44
C MET A 167 7.31 2.99 3.16
N THR A 168 7.74 3.98 2.40
CA THR A 168 8.20 5.28 2.89
C THR A 168 7.11 6.30 2.64
N VAL A 169 6.63 6.95 3.70
CA VAL A 169 5.56 7.95 3.64
C VAL A 169 6.10 9.30 4.10
N GLY A 170 5.93 10.34 3.29
CA GLY A 170 6.30 11.72 3.63
C GLY A 170 5.08 12.64 3.65
N TRP A 171 5.08 13.66 4.51
CA TRP A 171 3.99 14.64 4.63
C TRP A 171 4.50 16.03 5.03
N ALA A 172 3.62 17.01 4.99
CA ALA A 172 3.85 18.35 5.53
C ALA A 172 2.82 18.67 6.62
N ALA A 173 3.30 19.10 7.80
CA ALA A 173 2.44 19.66 8.84
C ALA A 173 1.95 21.07 8.43
N ALA A 174 0.80 21.48 8.95
CA ALA A 174 0.27 22.81 8.73
C ALA A 174 1.21 23.87 9.37
N PRO A 175 1.63 24.93 8.65
CA PRO A 175 2.65 25.86 9.13
C PRO A 175 2.35 26.50 10.50
N GLU A 176 1.07 26.73 10.79
CA GLU A 176 0.58 27.34 12.03
C GLU A 176 0.79 26.49 13.28
N THR A 177 0.85 25.17 13.15
CA THR A 177 0.97 24.22 14.28
C THR A 177 2.19 23.30 14.14
N ALA A 178 2.96 23.41 13.05
CA ALA A 178 4.12 22.57 12.78
C ALA A 178 5.14 22.53 13.93
N ALA A 179 5.37 23.67 14.60
CA ALA A 179 6.30 23.76 15.72
C ALA A 179 5.75 23.18 17.05
N LEU A 180 4.44 22.92 17.11
CA LEU A 180 3.73 22.41 18.29
C LEU A 180 3.48 20.90 18.22
N ILE A 181 3.61 20.29 17.04
CA ILE A 181 3.42 18.85 16.86
C ILE A 181 4.36 18.08 17.79
N LYS A 182 3.80 17.12 18.53
CA LYS A 182 4.50 16.20 19.44
C LYS A 182 4.73 14.84 18.82
N SER A 183 3.81 14.39 17.96
CA SER A 183 3.95 13.16 17.21
C SER A 183 3.12 13.18 15.94
N SER A 184 3.47 12.32 15.00
CA SER A 184 2.66 12.05 13.80
C SER A 184 2.43 10.55 13.68
N THR A 185 1.20 10.14 13.36
CA THR A 185 0.86 8.73 13.16
C THR A 185 0.49 8.50 11.71
N VAL A 186 1.18 7.56 11.07
CA VAL A 186 0.94 7.13 9.69
C VAL A 186 0.21 5.80 9.72
N THR A 187 -0.86 5.68 8.94
CA THR A 187 -1.65 4.46 8.81
C THR A 187 -1.81 4.09 7.35
N ALA A 188 -1.51 2.84 6.98
CA ALA A 188 -1.77 2.27 5.68
C ALA A 188 -2.75 1.10 5.82
N ALA A 189 -3.99 1.29 5.37
CA ALA A 189 -5.04 0.27 5.42
C ALA A 189 -5.19 -0.40 4.06
N PRO A 190 -5.14 -1.74 3.97
CA PRO A 190 -5.28 -2.43 2.70
C PRO A 190 -6.70 -2.29 2.14
N VAL A 191 -6.79 -2.15 0.82
CA VAL A 191 -8.04 -2.00 0.08
C VAL A 191 -8.40 -3.34 -0.56
N ASN A 192 -9.61 -3.85 -0.30
CA ASN A 192 -10.11 -5.12 -0.84
C ASN A 192 -9.16 -6.32 -0.62
N SER A 193 -8.37 -6.30 0.46
CA SER A 193 -7.39 -7.34 0.80
C SER A 193 -7.47 -7.67 2.29
N SER A 194 -7.09 -8.91 2.65
CA SER A 194 -6.96 -9.37 4.04
C SER A 194 -5.57 -9.11 4.64
N ALA A 195 -4.71 -8.35 3.95
CA ALA A 195 -3.43 -7.90 4.48
C ALA A 195 -3.63 -7.12 5.82
N PRO A 196 -2.59 -7.04 6.67
CA PRO A 196 -2.69 -6.27 7.90
C PRO A 196 -2.69 -4.76 7.64
N VAL A 197 -3.40 -4.01 8.49
CA VAL A 197 -3.23 -2.55 8.58
C VAL A 197 -1.85 -2.27 9.17
N LEU A 198 -1.07 -1.43 8.50
CA LEU A 198 0.24 -1.00 8.99
C LEU A 198 0.09 0.36 9.67
N THR A 199 0.68 0.52 10.85
CA THR A 199 0.69 1.79 11.57
C THR A 199 2.04 2.05 12.22
N THR A 200 2.46 3.31 12.26
CA THR A 200 3.66 3.75 12.97
C THR A 200 3.48 5.17 13.47
N THR A 201 4.13 5.49 14.59
CA THR A 201 4.13 6.83 15.18
C THR A 201 5.56 7.33 15.28
N VAL A 202 5.81 8.53 14.78
CA VAL A 202 7.11 9.19 14.83
C VAL A 202 7.06 10.43 15.72
N GLY A 203 8.23 10.82 16.23
CA GLY A 203 8.39 12.01 17.05
C GLY A 203 8.24 13.32 16.25
N PRO A 204 8.34 14.47 16.94
CA PRO A 204 7.92 15.78 16.44
C PRO A 204 8.77 16.35 15.29
N TYR A 205 9.99 15.85 15.13
CA TYR A 205 10.94 16.35 14.11
C TYR A 205 10.88 15.59 12.79
N PHE A 206 10.07 14.55 12.70
CA PHE A 206 9.96 13.71 11.51
C PHE A 206 8.77 14.12 10.67
N SER A 207 9.03 14.33 9.38
CA SER A 207 8.01 14.50 8.33
C SER A 207 7.97 13.30 7.39
N THR A 208 8.60 12.20 7.79
CA THR A 208 8.71 10.95 7.05
C THR A 208 8.65 9.78 8.02
N ALA A 209 7.99 8.69 7.63
CA ALA A 209 7.93 7.45 8.38
C ALA A 209 8.06 6.22 7.48
N PHE A 210 8.39 5.09 8.09
CA PHE A 210 8.52 3.80 7.41
C PHE A 210 7.50 2.81 7.95
N LEU A 211 6.78 2.14 7.06
CA LEU A 211 5.86 1.05 7.36
C LEU A 211 6.43 -0.24 6.75
N GLN A 212 6.57 -1.28 7.57
CA GLN A 212 7.17 -2.55 7.17
C GLN A 212 6.73 -3.69 8.09
N PRO A 213 6.68 -4.95 7.58
CA PRO A 213 6.79 -5.32 6.17
C PRO A 213 5.48 -5.07 5.40
N VAL A 214 5.58 -4.61 4.16
CA VAL A 214 4.43 -4.38 3.26
C VAL A 214 4.11 -5.67 2.51
N GLN A 215 2.83 -6.07 2.45
CA GLN A 215 2.44 -7.21 1.63
C GLN A 215 2.62 -6.91 0.13
N PRO A 216 3.21 -7.80 -0.67
CA PRO A 216 3.33 -7.64 -2.12
C PRO A 216 1.97 -7.51 -2.83
N SER A 217 1.96 -6.90 -4.02
CA SER A 217 0.76 -6.81 -4.88
C SER A 217 -0.51 -6.33 -4.17
N THR A 218 -0.36 -5.44 -3.19
CA THR A 218 -1.46 -5.01 -2.31
C THR A 218 -1.62 -3.50 -2.41
N THR A 219 -2.84 -3.05 -2.69
CA THR A 219 -3.21 -1.63 -2.64
C THR A 219 -3.51 -1.21 -1.21
N TYR A 220 -2.89 -0.12 -0.77
CA TYR A 220 -3.10 0.50 0.54
C TYR A 220 -3.65 1.91 0.36
N ASN A 221 -4.57 2.27 1.24
CA ASN A 221 -4.98 3.64 1.48
C ASN A 221 -4.17 4.20 2.65
N VAL A 222 -3.38 5.24 2.40
CA VAL A 222 -2.43 5.83 3.34
C VAL A 222 -2.95 7.18 3.84
N THR A 223 -2.92 7.36 5.16
CA THR A 223 -3.29 8.61 5.83
C THR A 223 -2.30 8.96 6.93
N VAL A 224 -2.21 10.25 7.25
CA VAL A 224 -1.37 10.78 8.34
C VAL A 224 -2.22 11.64 9.27
N THR A 225 -1.97 11.54 10.58
CA THR A 225 -2.51 12.45 11.60
C THR A 225 -1.36 13.07 12.39
N ASN A 226 -1.51 14.33 12.80
CA ASN A 226 -0.58 15.01 13.69
C ASN A 226 -1.20 15.15 15.08
N THR A 227 -0.40 15.09 16.13
CA THR A 227 -0.86 15.26 17.52
C THR A 227 0.00 16.29 18.23
N ASP A 228 -0.64 17.23 18.93
CA ASP A 228 -0.01 18.18 19.85
C ASP A 228 -0.65 18.10 21.25
N SER A 229 -0.51 19.13 22.07
CA SER A 229 -1.14 19.21 23.40
C SER A 229 -2.66 19.38 23.36
N GLU A 230 -3.19 19.96 22.29
CA GLU A 230 -4.60 20.34 22.13
C GLU A 230 -5.42 19.20 21.49
N GLY A 231 -4.76 18.29 20.78
CA GLY A 231 -5.34 17.00 20.41
C GLY A 231 -4.67 16.37 19.19
N THR A 232 -5.42 15.46 18.55
CA THR A 232 -5.04 14.83 17.28
C THR A 232 -5.85 15.42 16.14
N SER A 233 -5.18 15.75 15.04
CA SER A 233 -5.80 16.26 13.83
C SER A 233 -6.78 15.26 13.21
N GLU A 234 -7.66 15.76 12.35
CA GLU A 234 -8.30 14.90 11.35
C GLU A 234 -7.22 14.22 10.47
N PRO A 235 -7.51 13.05 9.88
CA PRO A 235 -6.63 12.42 8.91
C PRO A 235 -6.40 13.30 7.69
N SER A 236 -5.20 13.21 7.11
CA SER A 236 -4.91 13.77 5.78
C SER A 236 -5.88 13.25 4.72
N ALA A 237 -5.92 13.95 3.58
CA ALA A 237 -6.54 13.37 2.39
C ALA A 237 -5.89 12.00 2.08
N PRO A 238 -6.69 10.94 1.86
CA PRO A 238 -6.18 9.61 1.59
C PRO A 238 -5.43 9.57 0.26
N ILE A 239 -4.31 8.86 0.22
CA ILE A 239 -3.63 8.50 -1.04
C ILE A 239 -3.60 6.99 -1.19
N GLU A 240 -3.79 6.51 -2.42
CA GLU A 240 -3.67 5.10 -2.75
C GLU A 240 -2.29 4.78 -3.31
N ILE A 241 -1.71 3.67 -2.85
CA ILE A 241 -0.47 3.12 -3.40
C ILE A 241 -0.56 1.60 -3.48
N THR A 242 -0.16 1.04 -4.62
CA THR A 242 -0.04 -0.40 -4.80
C THR A 242 1.42 -0.81 -4.62
N SER A 243 1.67 -1.76 -3.72
CA SER A 243 3.00 -2.32 -3.55
C SER A 243 3.42 -3.16 -4.75
N PRO A 244 4.72 -3.20 -5.07
CA PRO A 244 5.27 -4.10 -6.09
C PRO A 244 5.16 -5.57 -5.67
N ASN A 245 5.66 -6.45 -6.53
CA ASN A 245 5.85 -7.86 -6.19
C ASN A 245 6.94 -8.04 -5.11
N SER A 246 7.11 -9.28 -4.63
CA SER A 246 8.04 -9.60 -3.54
C SER A 246 9.51 -9.28 -3.85
N ASP A 247 9.85 -9.12 -5.13
CA ASP A 247 11.17 -8.74 -5.66
C ASP A 247 11.34 -7.23 -5.89
N GLY A 248 10.31 -6.42 -5.61
CA GLY A 248 10.37 -4.96 -5.75
C GLY A 248 9.96 -4.40 -7.11
N GLU A 249 9.60 -5.25 -8.08
CA GLU A 249 9.19 -4.82 -9.42
C GLU A 249 7.69 -4.45 -9.50
N ALA A 250 7.38 -3.36 -10.22
CA ALA A 250 6.03 -2.75 -10.29
C ALA A 250 4.98 -3.61 -11.01
N THR A 251 5.43 -4.54 -11.85
CA THR A 251 4.63 -5.54 -12.56
C THR A 251 5.49 -6.78 -12.73
N LYS A 252 4.91 -7.98 -12.61
CA LYS A 252 5.63 -9.22 -12.91
C LYS A 252 6.12 -9.12 -14.35
N GLU A 253 7.42 -9.22 -14.59
CA GLU A 253 7.91 -9.45 -15.94
C GLU A 253 7.39 -10.85 -16.32
N HIS A 254 6.41 -10.93 -17.23
CA HIS A 254 5.99 -12.20 -17.80
C HIS A 254 7.13 -12.67 -18.70
N GLN A 255 8.08 -13.36 -18.09
CA GLN A 255 9.36 -13.74 -18.68
C GLN A 255 9.14 -14.87 -19.71
N ASN A 256 9.57 -14.62 -20.95
CA ASN A 256 9.49 -15.58 -22.05
C ASN A 256 10.26 -16.87 -21.73
N TYR A 257 9.56 -18.01 -21.70
CA TYR A 257 10.20 -19.33 -21.65
C TYR A 257 10.94 -19.59 -22.95
N ALA A 258 12.13 -20.19 -22.88
CA ALA A 258 12.91 -20.53 -24.08
C ALA A 258 12.57 -21.93 -24.58
N THR A 259 12.59 -22.94 -23.68
CA THR A 259 12.37 -24.34 -24.05
C THR A 259 11.73 -25.17 -22.94
N CYS A 260 11.12 -26.31 -23.30
CA CYS A 260 10.82 -27.42 -22.39
C CYS A 260 11.45 -28.71 -22.89
N SER A 261 12.28 -29.36 -22.06
CA SER A 261 13.08 -30.51 -22.47
C SER A 261 12.28 -31.79 -22.70
N LEU A 262 11.09 -31.91 -22.11
CA LEU A 262 10.23 -33.09 -22.21
C LEU A 262 8.82 -32.71 -22.61
N ASN A 263 8.29 -33.46 -23.58
CA ASN A 263 6.89 -33.38 -23.99
C ASN A 263 6.39 -34.76 -24.41
N HIS A 264 5.32 -35.21 -23.78
CA HIS A 264 4.71 -36.50 -24.03
C HIS A 264 3.22 -36.47 -23.72
N GLY A 265 2.47 -37.41 -24.29
CA GLY A 265 1.05 -37.43 -24.08
C GLY A 265 0.31 -38.54 -24.82
N THR A 266 -1.00 -38.32 -24.96
CA THR A 266 -1.96 -39.26 -25.54
C THR A 266 -2.73 -38.61 -26.68
N ILE A 267 -3.13 -39.45 -27.63
CA ILE A 267 -3.92 -39.10 -28.80
C ILE A 267 -5.17 -39.96 -28.78
N LYS A 268 -6.34 -39.36 -29.01
CA LYS A 268 -7.61 -40.06 -29.18
C LYS A 268 -8.25 -39.67 -30.50
N LEU A 269 -8.64 -40.67 -31.28
CA LEU A 269 -9.26 -40.52 -32.60
C LEU A 269 -10.75 -40.88 -32.53
N THR A 270 -11.60 -40.02 -33.09
CA THR A 270 -13.04 -40.26 -33.22
C THR A 270 -13.47 -39.88 -34.66
N PRO A 271 -14.14 -40.79 -35.40
CA PRO A 271 -14.63 -42.11 -35.01
C PRO A 271 -13.54 -43.19 -34.89
N GLY A 272 -12.31 -42.90 -35.32
CA GLY A 272 -11.18 -43.83 -35.40
C GLY A 272 -10.88 -44.25 -36.85
N LEU A 273 -9.64 -44.69 -37.09
CA LEU A 273 -9.17 -45.02 -38.43
C LEU A 273 -9.56 -46.45 -38.84
N THR A 274 -10.02 -46.59 -40.08
CA THR A 274 -10.30 -47.85 -40.79
C THR A 274 -9.90 -47.69 -42.27
N GLU A 275 -10.15 -48.68 -43.12
CA GLU A 275 -10.02 -48.51 -44.57
C GLU A 275 -11.13 -47.65 -45.20
N THR A 276 -12.22 -47.40 -44.47
CA THR A 276 -13.24 -46.46 -44.90
C THR A 276 -12.80 -45.03 -44.56
N PRO A 277 -12.64 -44.14 -45.56
CA PRO A 277 -12.24 -42.76 -45.33
C PRO A 277 -13.26 -42.05 -44.44
N GLN A 278 -12.78 -41.33 -43.43
CA GLN A 278 -13.60 -40.52 -42.53
C GLN A 278 -12.81 -39.30 -42.04
N VAL A 279 -13.49 -38.18 -41.85
CA VAL A 279 -12.96 -37.05 -41.08
C VAL A 279 -12.77 -37.47 -39.63
N GLN A 280 -11.62 -37.13 -39.04
CA GLN A 280 -11.29 -37.48 -37.66
C GLN A 280 -11.29 -36.24 -36.78
N THR A 281 -11.93 -36.34 -35.63
CA THR A 281 -11.65 -35.51 -34.47
C THR A 281 -10.52 -36.16 -33.67
N ILE A 282 -9.44 -35.42 -33.51
CA ILE A 282 -8.23 -35.82 -32.80
C ILE A 282 -8.16 -35.02 -31.50
N THR A 283 -8.20 -35.69 -30.36
CA THR A 283 -7.95 -35.06 -29.07
C THR A 283 -6.54 -35.37 -28.64
N VAL A 284 -5.72 -34.34 -28.48
CA VAL A 284 -4.33 -34.43 -28.03
C VAL A 284 -4.30 -33.94 -26.58
N SER A 285 -3.73 -34.72 -25.68
CA SER A 285 -3.52 -34.33 -24.29
C SER A 285 -2.07 -34.60 -23.92
N GLY A 286 -1.34 -33.58 -23.50
CA GLY A 286 0.09 -33.68 -23.25
C GLY A 286 0.57 -32.91 -22.02
N GLU A 287 1.81 -33.18 -21.67
CA GLU A 287 2.50 -32.59 -20.54
C GLU A 287 3.90 -32.13 -20.96
N LEU A 288 4.15 -30.84 -20.79
CA LEU A 288 5.45 -30.19 -20.92
C LEU A 288 6.14 -30.21 -19.55
N SER A 289 7.40 -30.62 -19.49
CA SER A 289 8.19 -30.63 -18.25
C SER A 289 9.66 -30.29 -18.51
N GLY A 290 10.36 -29.91 -17.45
CA GLY A 290 11.75 -29.44 -17.56
C GLY A 290 11.85 -28.14 -18.36
N CYS A 291 10.92 -27.21 -18.13
CA CYS A 291 10.90 -25.93 -18.81
C CYS A 291 11.99 -25.01 -18.23
N SER A 292 12.77 -24.37 -19.10
CA SER A 292 13.89 -23.51 -18.71
C SER A 292 13.48 -22.03 -18.69
N GLY A 293 13.78 -21.35 -17.58
CA GLY A 293 13.50 -19.92 -17.35
C GLY A 293 13.94 -19.46 -15.95
N PRO A 294 14.05 -18.15 -15.68
CA PRO A 294 14.54 -17.60 -14.42
C PRO A 294 13.59 -17.85 -13.23
N VAL A 295 12.29 -18.01 -13.48
CA VAL A 295 11.29 -18.56 -12.54
C VAL A 295 10.63 -19.73 -13.26
N VAL A 296 10.96 -20.95 -12.84
CA VAL A 296 10.67 -22.18 -13.59
C VAL A 296 9.22 -22.59 -13.39
N PRO A 297 8.34 -22.56 -14.40
CA PRO A 297 7.21 -23.45 -14.36
C PRO A 297 7.73 -24.87 -14.44
N GLU A 298 7.48 -25.68 -13.42
CA GLU A 298 7.93 -27.07 -13.42
C GLU A 298 7.24 -27.86 -14.56
N LEU A 299 6.03 -27.43 -14.95
CA LEU A 299 5.11 -28.25 -15.71
C LEU A 299 4.03 -27.42 -16.46
N GLY A 300 3.69 -27.84 -17.68
CA GLY A 300 2.56 -27.33 -18.45
C GLY A 300 1.65 -28.45 -18.95
N LYS A 301 0.40 -28.51 -18.49
CA LYS A 301 -0.58 -29.50 -18.99
C LYS A 301 -1.44 -28.91 -20.08
N TYR A 302 -1.59 -29.61 -21.19
CA TYR A 302 -2.35 -29.10 -22.32
C TYR A 302 -3.32 -30.09 -22.90
N VAL A 303 -4.36 -29.54 -23.53
CA VAL A 303 -5.33 -30.26 -24.35
C VAL A 303 -5.57 -29.47 -25.62
N ASP A 304 -5.63 -30.17 -26.76
CA ASP A 304 -6.16 -29.62 -28.01
C ASP A 304 -7.17 -30.58 -28.66
N HIS A 305 -8.04 -29.99 -29.46
CA HIS A 305 -8.98 -30.67 -30.34
C HIS A 305 -8.68 -30.25 -31.79
N LEU A 306 -8.17 -31.20 -32.56
CA LEU A 306 -7.90 -31.06 -33.99
C LEU A 306 -8.99 -31.76 -34.79
N THR A 307 -9.26 -31.25 -36.00
CA THR A 307 -10.10 -31.94 -36.98
C THR A 307 -9.36 -32.07 -38.30
N THR A 308 -9.34 -33.26 -38.91
CA THR A 308 -8.77 -33.44 -40.25
C THR A 308 -9.64 -32.72 -41.28
N THR A 309 -9.03 -31.98 -42.20
CA THR A 309 -9.78 -31.30 -43.26
C THR A 309 -10.27 -32.29 -44.31
N GLU A 310 -9.47 -33.32 -44.55
CA GLU A 310 -9.75 -34.41 -45.48
C GLU A 310 -10.17 -35.68 -44.73
N GLU A 311 -10.85 -36.57 -45.45
CA GLU A 311 -11.11 -37.93 -44.97
C GLU A 311 -9.82 -38.75 -44.99
N VAL A 312 -9.54 -39.44 -43.88
CA VAL A 312 -8.32 -40.23 -43.71
C VAL A 312 -8.64 -41.70 -43.43
N THR A 313 -7.73 -42.58 -43.85
CA THR A 313 -7.80 -44.03 -43.61
C THR A 313 -6.59 -44.51 -42.81
N CYS A 314 -6.49 -45.82 -42.61
CA CYS A 314 -5.32 -46.47 -41.99
C CYS A 314 -3.98 -46.13 -42.66
N SER A 315 -3.98 -45.78 -43.95
CA SER A 315 -2.75 -45.43 -44.67
C SER A 315 -2.04 -44.20 -44.10
N ALA A 316 -2.78 -43.32 -43.40
CA ALA A 316 -2.22 -42.16 -42.71
C ALA A 316 -1.14 -42.55 -41.70
N LEU A 317 -1.33 -43.67 -40.98
CA LEU A 317 -0.38 -44.14 -39.96
C LEU A 317 0.98 -44.58 -40.52
N SER A 318 1.02 -44.99 -41.80
CA SER A 318 2.25 -45.44 -42.47
C SER A 318 2.85 -44.41 -43.43
N SER A 319 2.18 -43.27 -43.61
CA SER A 319 2.58 -42.24 -44.58
C SER A 319 3.72 -41.41 -44.01
N ALA A 320 4.85 -41.38 -44.73
CA ALA A 320 5.98 -40.49 -44.44
C ALA A 320 6.01 -39.23 -45.32
N SER A 321 5.07 -39.10 -46.28
CA SER A 321 5.13 -38.08 -47.34
C SER A 321 3.87 -37.22 -47.48
N VAL A 322 2.75 -37.64 -46.88
CA VAL A 322 1.48 -36.89 -46.90
C VAL A 322 0.91 -36.89 -45.50
N GLU A 323 1.02 -35.76 -44.82
CA GLU A 323 0.38 -35.51 -43.53
C GLU A 323 -1.02 -34.95 -43.78
N PRO A 324 -2.07 -35.48 -43.12
CA PRO A 324 -3.38 -34.89 -43.23
C PRO A 324 -3.36 -33.49 -42.61
N THR A 325 -3.93 -32.52 -43.31
CA THR A 325 -4.06 -31.17 -42.77
C THR A 325 -5.08 -31.19 -41.63
N THR A 326 -4.72 -30.58 -40.50
CA THR A 326 -5.57 -30.50 -39.32
C THR A 326 -5.86 -29.05 -38.95
N THR A 327 -7.05 -28.81 -38.40
CA THR A 327 -7.45 -27.51 -37.85
C THR A 327 -7.59 -27.61 -36.34
N SER A 328 -6.82 -26.81 -35.61
CA SER A 328 -6.90 -26.67 -34.15
C SER A 328 -8.09 -25.81 -33.73
N THR A 329 -8.80 -26.25 -32.69
CA THR A 329 -10.03 -25.59 -32.22
C THR A 329 -10.05 -25.29 -30.73
N GLY A 330 -9.06 -25.78 -29.96
CA GLY A 330 -9.16 -25.76 -28.51
C GLY A 330 -7.85 -25.77 -27.74
N PHE A 331 -6.72 -25.43 -28.35
CA PHE A 331 -5.42 -25.57 -27.71
C PHE A 331 -5.30 -24.65 -26.48
N LYS A 332 -5.14 -25.27 -25.32
CA LYS A 332 -4.97 -24.60 -24.03
C LYS A 332 -3.88 -25.27 -23.23
N VAL A 333 -2.97 -24.47 -22.67
CA VAL A 333 -1.91 -24.93 -21.77
C VAL A 333 -2.12 -24.29 -20.41
N LYS A 334 -2.26 -25.12 -19.36
CA LYS A 334 -2.31 -24.69 -17.97
C LYS A 334 -0.92 -24.86 -17.36
N TRP A 335 -0.36 -23.77 -16.88
CA TRP A 335 0.98 -23.73 -16.32
C TRP A 335 0.96 -23.96 -14.81
N LEU A 336 2.03 -24.58 -14.30
CA LEU A 336 2.31 -24.68 -12.88
C LEU A 336 3.65 -23.97 -12.60
N PRO A 337 3.73 -23.09 -11.58
CA PRO A 337 2.68 -22.80 -10.59
C PRO A 337 1.44 -22.11 -11.17
N LEU A 338 0.26 -22.30 -10.55
CA LEU A 338 -1.05 -21.85 -11.09
C LEU A 338 -1.13 -20.35 -11.36
N GLU A 339 -0.27 -19.57 -10.71
CA GLU A 339 -0.13 -18.12 -10.86
C GLU A 339 0.34 -17.71 -12.26
N GLU A 340 1.03 -18.61 -12.98
CA GLU A 340 1.43 -18.40 -14.39
C GLU A 340 0.24 -18.44 -15.35
N GLY A 341 -0.94 -18.85 -14.88
CA GLY A 341 -2.18 -18.77 -15.64
C GLY A 341 -2.31 -19.81 -16.76
N THR A 342 -2.95 -19.41 -17.86
CA THR A 342 -3.32 -20.31 -18.96
C THR A 342 -3.02 -19.66 -20.31
N SER A 343 -2.25 -20.34 -21.15
CA SER A 343 -2.04 -19.96 -22.54
C SER A 343 -3.10 -20.58 -23.45
N LYS A 344 -3.39 -19.90 -24.55
CA LYS A 344 -4.26 -20.36 -25.63
C LYS A 344 -3.55 -20.20 -26.97
N GLY A 345 -3.92 -20.99 -27.96
CA GLY A 345 -3.46 -20.74 -29.32
C GLY A 345 -3.82 -21.86 -30.27
N THR A 346 -2.87 -22.28 -31.09
CA THR A 346 -3.04 -23.37 -32.06
C THR A 346 -1.93 -24.40 -31.89
N LEU A 347 -2.26 -25.65 -32.21
CA LEU A 347 -1.29 -26.74 -32.28
C LEU A 347 -1.55 -27.54 -33.56
N THR A 348 -0.49 -27.85 -34.28
CA THR A 348 -0.48 -28.76 -35.40
C THR A 348 0.32 -29.98 -34.97
N VAL A 349 -0.36 -31.13 -34.98
CA VAL A 349 0.25 -32.44 -34.73
C VAL A 349 0.02 -33.27 -35.99
N PRO A 350 1.07 -33.88 -36.56
CA PRO A 350 0.87 -34.83 -37.65
C PRO A 350 0.08 -36.06 -37.17
N LEU A 351 -0.31 -36.92 -38.11
CA LEU A 351 -0.97 -38.18 -37.79
C LEU A 351 -0.25 -39.31 -38.53
N SER A 352 0.81 -39.86 -37.93
CA SER A 352 1.61 -40.94 -38.50
C SER A 352 2.49 -41.64 -37.45
N GLU A 353 2.75 -42.94 -37.63
CA GLU A 353 3.80 -43.66 -36.88
C GLU A 353 5.19 -43.51 -37.51
N ALA A 354 5.29 -42.89 -38.70
CA ALA A 354 6.58 -42.51 -39.26
C ALA A 354 7.17 -41.35 -38.46
N ALA A 355 8.50 -41.33 -38.30
CA ALA A 355 9.18 -40.16 -37.75
C ALA A 355 9.02 -38.97 -38.71
N LEU A 356 8.28 -37.96 -38.29
CA LEU A 356 7.90 -36.80 -39.11
C LEU A 356 8.50 -35.50 -38.58
N THR A 357 8.33 -34.43 -39.35
CA THR A 357 8.45 -33.07 -38.82
C THR A 357 7.60 -32.94 -37.56
N GLY A 358 8.21 -32.44 -36.48
CA GLY A 358 7.55 -32.37 -35.19
C GLY A 358 6.37 -31.41 -35.13
N ILE A 359 5.93 -31.09 -33.92
CA ILE A 359 4.77 -30.21 -33.72
C ILE A 359 5.12 -28.76 -34.03
N SER A 360 4.11 -27.98 -34.41
CA SER A 360 4.20 -26.52 -34.53
C SER A 360 2.91 -25.85 -34.08
N GLY A 361 2.93 -24.56 -33.78
CA GLY A 361 1.75 -23.84 -33.34
C GLY A 361 2.07 -22.44 -32.83
N THR A 362 1.10 -21.84 -32.13
CA THR A 362 1.30 -20.57 -31.40
C THR A 362 0.66 -20.62 -30.02
N LEU A 363 1.16 -19.80 -29.11
CA LEU A 363 0.63 -19.59 -27.77
C LEU A 363 0.55 -18.10 -27.44
N THR A 364 -0.47 -17.71 -26.71
CA THR A 364 -0.65 -16.35 -26.17
C THR A 364 -1.35 -16.43 -24.82
N GLY A 365 -1.00 -15.54 -23.90
CA GLY A 365 -1.51 -15.51 -22.53
C GLY A 365 -0.78 -16.47 -21.60
N GLY A 366 -1.06 -16.34 -20.30
CA GLY A 366 -0.26 -16.95 -19.25
C GLY A 366 1.15 -16.35 -19.23
N PRO A 367 2.21 -17.14 -19.41
CA PRO A 367 3.60 -16.66 -19.44
C PRO A 367 4.01 -15.91 -20.72
N PHE A 368 3.16 -15.90 -21.75
CA PHE A 368 3.48 -15.29 -23.04
C PHE A 368 2.62 -14.04 -23.26
N ASP A 369 3.26 -12.86 -23.28
CA ASP A 369 2.57 -11.58 -23.51
C ASP A 369 2.15 -11.37 -24.97
N THR A 370 2.82 -12.04 -25.90
CA THR A 370 2.55 -11.96 -27.34
C THR A 370 2.31 -13.35 -27.92
N SER A 371 1.93 -13.40 -29.19
CA SER A 371 1.79 -14.67 -29.91
C SER A 371 3.16 -15.29 -30.17
N THR A 372 3.56 -16.20 -29.28
CA THR A 372 4.83 -16.91 -29.34
C THR A 372 4.68 -18.22 -30.13
N PRO A 373 5.48 -18.47 -31.17
CA PRO A 373 5.48 -19.75 -31.85
C PRO A 373 5.94 -20.88 -30.92
N ILE A 374 5.32 -22.05 -31.02
CA ILE A 374 5.74 -23.28 -30.34
C ILE A 374 6.18 -24.29 -31.40
N LYS A 375 7.32 -24.95 -31.19
CA LYS A 375 7.84 -25.94 -32.15
C LYS A 375 8.60 -27.07 -31.46
N ALA A 376 8.43 -28.29 -31.93
CA ALA A 376 9.39 -29.37 -31.71
C ALA A 376 9.91 -29.85 -33.07
N ALA A 377 11.19 -30.21 -33.16
CA ALA A 377 11.79 -30.65 -34.42
C ALA A 377 11.29 -32.05 -34.83
N LEU A 378 11.07 -32.93 -33.85
CA LEU A 378 10.69 -34.33 -34.07
C LEU A 378 9.47 -34.68 -33.21
N ILE A 379 8.59 -35.51 -33.76
CA ILE A 379 7.55 -36.23 -33.03
C ILE A 379 7.64 -37.72 -33.35
N VAL A 380 7.42 -38.54 -32.33
CA VAL A 380 7.25 -39.99 -32.45
C VAL A 380 5.88 -40.34 -31.90
N GLU A 381 5.03 -40.94 -32.72
CA GLU A 381 3.71 -41.40 -32.33
C GLU A 381 3.64 -42.94 -32.36
N SER A 382 2.78 -43.50 -31.53
CA SER A 382 2.48 -44.94 -31.53
C SER A 382 1.00 -45.16 -31.27
N PHE A 383 0.33 -45.88 -32.15
CA PHE A 383 -1.11 -46.12 -32.12
C PHE A 383 -1.44 -47.57 -31.78
N LYS A 384 -2.37 -47.72 -30.84
CA LYS A 384 -2.81 -49.05 -30.40
C LYS A 384 -3.60 -49.73 -31.51
N GLY A 385 -3.03 -50.80 -32.05
CA GLY A 385 -3.63 -51.63 -33.09
C GLY A 385 -3.33 -51.15 -34.52
N ALA A 386 -2.37 -50.24 -34.71
CA ALA A 386 -1.96 -49.74 -36.02
C ALA A 386 -1.60 -50.85 -37.01
N SER A 387 -0.82 -51.84 -36.59
CA SER A 387 -0.44 -52.99 -37.43
C SER A 387 -1.60 -53.86 -37.93
N MET A 388 -2.76 -53.73 -37.29
CA MET A 388 -4.00 -54.44 -37.64
C MET A 388 -5.09 -53.48 -38.12
N CYS A 389 -4.75 -52.23 -38.41
CA CYS A 389 -5.69 -51.23 -38.89
C CYS A 389 -6.28 -51.71 -40.23
N GLY A 390 -7.60 -51.62 -40.36
CA GLY A 390 -8.28 -52.04 -41.58
C GLY A 390 -8.45 -53.55 -41.74
N GLN A 391 -7.75 -54.36 -40.94
CA GLN A 391 -7.81 -55.82 -41.01
C GLN A 391 -8.97 -56.37 -40.17
N PRO A 392 -9.71 -57.38 -40.68
CA PRO A 392 -10.68 -58.13 -39.89
C PRO A 392 -10.03 -58.82 -38.69
N GLN A 393 -10.66 -58.76 -37.52
CA GLN A 393 -10.13 -59.36 -36.30
C GLN A 393 -11.10 -60.37 -35.66
N GLY A 394 -10.52 -61.46 -35.15
CA GLY A 394 -11.24 -62.50 -34.40
C GLY A 394 -12.18 -63.36 -35.26
N LYS A 395 -12.93 -64.25 -34.62
CA LYS A 395 -13.82 -65.21 -35.31
C LYS A 395 -14.96 -64.56 -36.09
N LEU A 396 -15.36 -63.34 -35.68
CA LEU A 396 -16.46 -62.59 -36.29
C LEU A 396 -15.99 -61.67 -37.43
N GLN A 397 -14.70 -61.65 -37.76
CA GLN A 397 -14.15 -60.84 -38.87
C GLN A 397 -14.50 -59.35 -38.75
N ILE A 398 -14.52 -58.81 -37.53
CA ILE A 398 -14.89 -57.40 -37.28
C ILE A 398 -13.63 -56.54 -37.42
N VAL A 399 -13.69 -55.50 -38.26
CA VAL A 399 -12.64 -54.48 -38.34
C VAL A 399 -12.75 -53.57 -37.12
N LYS A 400 -11.71 -53.54 -36.29
CA LYS A 400 -11.66 -52.64 -35.13
C LYS A 400 -10.95 -51.34 -35.52
N PRO A 401 -11.59 -50.17 -35.31
CA PRO A 401 -10.95 -48.90 -35.62
C PRO A 401 -9.80 -48.60 -34.66
N VAL A 402 -8.74 -47.97 -35.18
CA VAL A 402 -7.66 -47.42 -34.36
C VAL A 402 -8.15 -46.12 -33.75
N LYS A 403 -8.17 -46.06 -32.41
CA LYS A 403 -8.81 -44.98 -31.64
C LYS A 403 -7.91 -44.26 -30.65
N ALA A 404 -6.73 -44.81 -30.37
CA ALA A 404 -5.87 -44.29 -29.32
C ALA A 404 -4.39 -44.46 -29.70
N GLY A 405 -3.59 -43.48 -29.31
CA GLY A 405 -2.15 -43.50 -29.44
C GLY A 405 -1.47 -42.69 -28.35
N THR A 406 -0.15 -42.69 -28.37
CA THR A 406 0.73 -41.90 -27.51
C THR A 406 1.75 -41.19 -28.37
N PHE A 407 2.28 -40.08 -27.89
CA PHE A 407 3.36 -39.38 -28.55
C PHE A 407 4.43 -38.92 -27.57
N SER A 408 5.61 -38.67 -28.10
CA SER A 408 6.69 -37.91 -27.46
C SER A 408 7.38 -37.04 -28.51
N THR A 409 7.78 -35.83 -28.15
CA THR A 409 8.54 -34.95 -29.04
C THR A 409 9.98 -34.79 -28.58
N SER A 410 10.81 -34.22 -29.45
CA SER A 410 12.06 -33.57 -29.02
C SER A 410 11.76 -32.40 -28.08
N GLU A 411 12.82 -31.72 -27.63
CA GLU A 411 12.70 -30.43 -26.94
C GLU A 411 11.74 -29.50 -27.71
N VAL A 412 10.88 -28.85 -26.92
CA VAL A 412 9.90 -27.88 -27.39
C VAL A 412 10.50 -26.49 -27.21
N GLU A 413 10.60 -25.73 -28.29
CA GLU A 413 11.07 -24.35 -28.30
C GLU A 413 9.89 -23.37 -28.38
N PHE A 414 10.03 -22.21 -27.73
CA PHE A 414 9.08 -21.10 -27.82
C PHE A 414 9.78 -19.87 -28.42
N ARG A 415 9.72 -19.68 -29.75
CA ARG A 415 10.34 -18.53 -30.44
C ARG A 415 9.93 -18.41 -31.91
#